data_AF-A0A354JTV0-F1
#
_entry.id   AF-A0A354JTV0-F1
#
_cell.length_a   1.000
_cell.length_b   1.000
_cell.length_c   1.000
_cell.angle_alpha   90.00
_cell.angle_beta   90.00
_cell.angle_gamma   90.00
#
_symmetry.space_group_name_H-M   'P 1'
#
loop_
_entity.id
_entity.type
_entity.pdbx_description
1 polymer ?
#
loop_
_entity_poly.entity_id
_entity_poly.type
_entity_poly.pdbx_seq_one_letter_code
_entity_poly.pdbx_strand_id
1 'polypeptide(L)'
;MIFYFVLLFGVLAYGIYSSHRKGKVILNTVLVGVTVILIGYSSYMMILIRASANTPINENNPSNSFSLISYLNREQYGDRPLVYGQYFNAPVTDSKDLETWIPKNGKYVKGYSKTEYDFDERFKTIFPRMYSNQPDHVAEYKKWANIQGKPVSVNTRDGGTETRYVPTFGENLLFFFRYQIGHMYVRYFMWNFVGRQDDVQSHGGVENGNWISGIKPIDSIFLGNQDNLTDEMKNHPSRNTYYFLPLILGLLGIYYQLMVKKDKRNFWVIFMLFFLTGIAIVVYLNQYPLQPRERDYAYAGSFYAFTIWIGLGVLAVYEWFRKKLKETPSAISATAICMVVPLIMGVENWDDHDRSGRYIARDFAYNYLNSCEPNAILFTNGDNDTFPLWYAQEVEGIRPDIRIVNLSLLGTDWYIDQMKIKCNQSEPLPISMNHDQYVMGNRDIVYVVNRLNEAIELKQLINFVLSDDPARKLMIPGEKPIDYLPTNRIKLTVDKAKVLSTATVKQKDANLIVDSMEWTIKGQYITKSALAILDIIANNNWERPVYFVSPFGDGDIGIADYLQHEGFAYRLVPIKSNSSDYLNVSR
;
A
#
# COMPACT_ATOMS: atom_id res chain seq x y z
N MET A 1 11.90 -30.76 0.87
CA MET A 1 11.31 -29.81 1.85
C MET A 1 10.77 -30.52 3.09
N ILE A 2 9.85 -31.51 2.96
CA ILE A 2 9.29 -32.26 4.10
C ILE A 2 10.38 -32.88 4.99
N PHE A 3 11.38 -33.53 4.39
CA PHE A 3 12.52 -34.09 5.12
C PHE A 3 13.26 -33.06 5.99
N TYR A 4 13.47 -31.84 5.47
CA TYR A 4 14.12 -30.77 6.20
C TYR A 4 13.31 -30.35 7.45
N PHE A 5 11.99 -30.21 7.33
CA PHE A 5 11.15 -29.85 8.47
C PHE A 5 11.08 -30.96 9.51
N VAL A 6 10.95 -32.22 9.09
CA VAL A 6 10.98 -33.37 10.01
C VAL A 6 12.30 -33.43 10.77
N LEU A 7 13.43 -33.23 10.08
CA LEU A 7 14.74 -33.18 10.71
C LEU A 7 14.88 -32.00 11.67
N LEU A 8 14.49 -30.79 11.25
CA LEU A 8 14.57 -29.57 12.06
C LEU A 8 13.76 -29.69 13.35
N PHE A 9 12.48 -30.06 13.25
CA PHE A 9 11.62 -30.23 14.42
C PHE A 9 12.02 -31.44 15.27
N GLY A 10 12.53 -32.51 14.66
CA GLY A 10 13.07 -33.66 15.37
C GLY A 10 14.30 -33.29 16.22
N VAL A 11 15.23 -32.52 15.65
CA VAL A 11 16.42 -32.01 16.36
C VAL A 11 16.03 -31.06 17.47
N LEU A 12 15.08 -30.15 17.25
CA LEU A 12 14.58 -29.23 18.28
C LEU A 12 13.88 -29.99 19.41
N ALA A 13 12.99 -30.91 19.09
CA ALA A 13 12.27 -31.72 20.09
C ALA A 13 13.24 -32.54 20.95
N TYR A 14 14.19 -33.23 20.32
CA TYR A 14 15.23 -33.97 21.02
C TYR A 14 16.13 -33.05 21.85
N GLY A 15 16.52 -31.89 21.30
CA GLY A 15 17.33 -30.89 21.99
C GLY A 15 16.64 -30.34 23.24
N ILE A 16 15.35 -30.01 23.14
CA ILE A 16 14.53 -29.54 24.27
C ILE A 16 14.40 -30.65 25.31
N TYR A 17 14.07 -31.88 24.90
CA TYR A 17 13.95 -33.03 25.80
C TYR A 17 15.27 -33.32 26.54
N SER A 18 16.38 -33.41 25.80
CA SER A 18 17.72 -33.69 26.33
C SER A 18 18.22 -32.57 27.24
N SER A 19 18.03 -31.31 26.87
CA SER A 19 18.43 -30.15 27.69
C SER A 19 17.62 -30.07 28.98
N HIS A 20 16.33 -30.39 28.94
CA HIS A 20 15.47 -30.45 30.12
C HIS A 20 15.91 -31.59 31.07
N ARG A 21 16.09 -32.80 30.54
CA ARG A 21 16.56 -33.97 31.32
C ARG A 21 17.93 -33.75 31.97
N LYS A 22 18.84 -33.02 31.30
CA LYS A 22 20.20 -32.73 31.78
C LYS A 22 20.28 -31.47 32.64
N GLY A 23 19.17 -30.81 32.96
CA GLY A 23 19.15 -29.59 33.78
C GLY A 23 19.84 -28.37 33.13
N LYS A 24 20.01 -28.37 31.80
CA LYS A 24 20.68 -27.26 31.08
C LYS A 24 19.69 -26.12 30.80
N VAL A 25 19.42 -25.30 31.82
CA VAL A 25 18.38 -24.24 31.81
C VAL A 25 18.54 -23.26 30.65
N ILE A 26 19.74 -22.70 30.45
CA ILE A 26 19.99 -21.71 29.38
C ILE A 26 19.75 -22.33 28.00
N LEU A 27 20.33 -23.51 27.75
CA LEU A 27 20.17 -24.22 26.47
C LEU A 27 18.70 -24.53 26.19
N ASN A 28 17.98 -25.04 27.19
CA ASN A 28 16.56 -25.32 27.06
C ASN A 28 15.77 -24.05 26.72
N THR A 29 16.06 -22.94 27.40
CA THR A 29 15.40 -21.65 27.17
C THR A 29 15.64 -21.14 25.75
N VAL A 30 16.88 -21.22 25.26
CA VAL A 30 17.22 -20.85 23.87
C VAL A 30 16.48 -21.74 22.88
N LEU A 31 16.49 -23.07 23.07
CA LEU A 31 15.83 -24.01 22.15
C LEU A 31 14.30 -23.83 22.12
N VAL A 32 13.69 -23.60 23.29
CA VAL A 32 12.26 -23.27 23.38
C VAL A 32 11.98 -21.94 22.71
N GLY A 33 12.79 -20.90 22.96
CA GLY A 33 12.65 -19.60 22.32
C GLY A 33 12.72 -19.69 20.78
N VAL A 34 13.72 -20.39 20.25
CA VAL A 34 13.84 -20.66 18.81
C VAL A 34 12.63 -21.42 18.28
N THR A 35 12.13 -22.43 19.01
CA THR A 35 10.96 -23.20 18.60
C THR A 35 9.71 -22.34 18.53
N VAL A 36 9.47 -21.47 19.53
CA VAL A 36 8.34 -20.53 19.53
C VAL A 36 8.44 -19.54 18.37
N ILE A 37 9.64 -19.02 18.08
CA ILE A 37 9.88 -18.18 16.91
C ILE A 37 9.53 -18.93 15.63
N LEU A 38 10.01 -20.17 15.46
CA LEU A 38 9.73 -20.98 14.28
C LEU A 38 8.24 -21.32 14.12
N ILE A 39 7.51 -21.56 15.21
CA ILE A 39 6.05 -21.69 15.18
C ILE A 39 5.41 -20.39 14.66
N GLY A 40 5.88 -19.22 15.12
CA GLY A 40 5.44 -17.93 14.58
C GLY A 40 5.70 -17.80 13.07
N TYR A 41 6.93 -18.10 12.62
CA TYR A 41 7.31 -18.09 11.21
C TYR A 41 6.55 -19.11 10.36
N SER A 42 6.03 -20.19 10.96
CA SER A 42 5.24 -21.19 10.22
C SER A 42 3.95 -20.61 9.63
N SER A 43 3.45 -19.49 10.16
CA SER A 43 2.30 -18.77 9.59
C SER A 43 2.54 -18.33 8.14
N TYR A 44 3.79 -18.04 7.75
CA TYR A 44 4.15 -17.72 6.36
C TYR A 44 4.00 -18.90 5.40
N MET A 45 3.92 -20.15 5.88
CA MET A 45 3.65 -21.30 5.02
C MET A 45 2.28 -21.20 4.33
N MET A 46 1.29 -20.57 4.98
CA MET A 46 -0.03 -20.36 4.37
C MET A 46 0.10 -19.59 3.05
N ILE A 47 0.97 -18.57 3.01
CA ILE A 47 1.20 -17.75 1.82
C ILE A 47 1.73 -18.60 0.67
N LEU A 48 2.73 -19.45 0.93
CA LEU A 48 3.32 -20.32 -0.07
C LEU A 48 2.34 -21.40 -0.57
N ILE A 49 1.57 -22.00 0.34
CA ILE A 49 0.55 -23.00 -0.01
C ILE A 49 -0.54 -22.37 -0.89
N ARG A 50 -1.06 -21.20 -0.49
CA ARG A 50 -2.08 -20.46 -1.24
C ARG A 50 -1.56 -20.05 -2.63
N ALA A 51 -0.34 -19.50 -2.71
CA ALA A 51 0.25 -19.09 -3.98
C ALA A 51 0.49 -20.28 -4.92
N SER A 52 0.89 -21.44 -4.37
CA SER A 52 1.10 -22.67 -5.16
C SER A 52 -0.20 -23.23 -5.75
N ALA A 53 -1.35 -22.95 -5.14
CA ALA A 53 -2.65 -23.30 -5.70
C ALA A 53 -3.07 -22.41 -6.88
N ASN A 54 -2.28 -21.37 -7.19
CA ASN A 54 -2.48 -20.43 -8.30
C ASN A 54 -3.90 -19.84 -8.33
N THR A 55 -4.34 -19.32 -7.19
CA THR A 55 -5.66 -18.70 -7.04
C THR A 55 -5.84 -17.50 -7.97
N PRO A 56 -7.07 -17.15 -8.37
CA PRO A 56 -7.40 -15.97 -9.19
C PRO A 56 -6.69 -14.68 -8.78
N ILE A 57 -6.53 -14.47 -7.47
CA ILE A 57 -5.82 -13.34 -6.87
C ILE A 57 -4.56 -13.88 -6.20
N ASN A 58 -3.41 -13.77 -6.85
CA ASN A 58 -2.14 -14.30 -6.35
C ASN A 58 -1.01 -13.26 -6.45
N GLU A 59 -1.13 -12.18 -5.68
CA GLU A 59 -0.19 -11.05 -5.68
C GLU A 59 1.25 -11.48 -5.45
N ASN A 60 2.17 -10.99 -6.27
CA ASN A 60 3.60 -11.31 -6.27
C ASN A 60 3.96 -12.79 -6.47
N ASN A 61 2.97 -13.68 -6.61
CA ASN A 61 3.11 -15.12 -6.78
C ASN A 61 4.24 -15.76 -5.93
N PRO A 62 4.18 -15.69 -4.59
CA PRO A 62 5.20 -16.25 -3.69
C PRO A 62 5.13 -17.79 -3.56
N SER A 63 4.99 -18.50 -4.69
CA SER A 63 4.80 -19.96 -4.76
C SER A 63 6.08 -20.77 -4.52
N ASN A 64 7.25 -20.13 -4.52
CA ASN A 64 8.53 -20.77 -4.20
C ASN A 64 9.35 -19.94 -3.18
N SER A 65 10.42 -20.53 -2.67
CA SER A 65 11.27 -19.91 -1.63
C SER A 65 11.90 -18.57 -2.06
N PHE A 66 12.18 -18.38 -3.35
CA PHE A 66 12.83 -17.15 -3.85
C PHE A 66 11.83 -16.01 -3.98
N SER A 67 10.70 -16.28 -4.63
CA SER A 67 9.58 -15.33 -4.67
C SER A 67 9.07 -14.99 -3.26
N LEU A 68 9.13 -15.94 -2.32
CA LEU A 68 8.79 -15.69 -0.93
C LEU A 68 9.80 -14.76 -0.24
N ILE A 69 11.11 -14.90 -0.50
CA ILE A 69 12.11 -13.98 0.06
C ILE A 69 11.88 -12.55 -0.46
N SER A 70 11.72 -12.39 -1.77
CA SER A 70 11.43 -11.07 -2.37
C SER A 70 10.15 -10.45 -1.80
N TYR A 71 9.09 -11.27 -1.64
CA TYR A 71 7.85 -10.88 -1.00
C TYR A 71 8.03 -10.43 0.46
N LEU A 72 8.74 -11.21 1.28
CA LEU A 72 9.00 -10.89 2.70
C LEU A 72 9.89 -9.66 2.85
N ASN A 73 10.85 -9.47 1.95
CA ASN A 73 11.72 -8.29 1.91
C ASN A 73 11.00 -7.05 1.39
N ARG A 74 9.80 -7.19 0.81
CA ARG A 74 9.01 -6.08 0.27
C ARG A 74 9.76 -5.28 -0.80
N GLU A 75 10.54 -5.99 -1.64
CA GLU A 75 11.45 -5.38 -2.63
C GLU A 75 10.72 -4.42 -3.59
N GLN A 76 9.43 -4.67 -3.87
CA GLN A 76 8.57 -3.81 -4.69
C GLN A 76 8.40 -2.36 -4.17
N TYR A 77 8.61 -2.11 -2.87
CA TYR A 77 8.42 -0.79 -2.27
C TYR A 77 9.71 0.04 -2.16
N GLY A 78 10.83 -0.49 -2.66
CA GLY A 78 12.13 0.16 -2.58
C GLY A 78 12.72 0.20 -1.17
N ASP A 79 13.90 0.79 -1.06
CA ASP A 79 14.67 0.80 0.17
C ASP A 79 14.34 2.03 1.04
N ARG A 80 14.33 1.81 2.36
CA ARG A 80 14.23 2.89 3.36
C ARG A 80 15.39 2.76 4.36
N PRO A 81 16.20 3.80 4.56
CA PRO A 81 17.35 3.69 5.44
C PRO A 81 16.91 3.66 6.91
N LEU A 82 17.38 2.67 7.67
CA LEU A 82 17.02 2.52 9.09
C LEU A 82 18.15 2.93 10.03
N VAL A 83 19.38 2.44 9.78
CA VAL A 83 20.52 2.64 10.68
C VAL A 83 21.47 3.72 10.17
N TYR A 84 21.77 3.73 8.87
CA TYR A 84 22.61 4.72 8.21
C TYR A 84 22.07 4.97 6.81
N GLY A 85 22.16 6.22 6.34
CA GLY A 85 21.69 6.59 5.01
C GLY A 85 21.54 8.09 4.84
N GLN A 86 20.98 8.46 3.70
CA GLN A 86 20.93 9.83 3.19
C GLN A 86 19.73 10.64 3.70
N TYR A 87 19.90 11.96 3.73
CA TYR A 87 18.79 12.91 3.76
C TYR A 87 18.18 13.14 2.37
N PHE A 88 16.97 13.68 2.34
CA PHE A 88 16.17 13.93 1.12
C PHE A 88 16.86 14.78 0.05
N ASN A 89 17.82 15.64 0.41
CA ASN A 89 18.50 16.56 -0.50
C ASN A 89 19.92 16.09 -0.89
N ALA A 90 20.28 14.85 -0.56
CA ALA A 90 21.56 14.29 -0.89
C ALA A 90 21.73 14.16 -2.41
N PRO A 91 22.78 14.76 -3.02
CA PRO A 91 23.07 14.55 -4.42
C PRO A 91 23.59 13.13 -4.64
N VAL A 92 23.22 12.54 -5.77
CA VAL A 92 23.76 11.27 -6.26
C VAL A 92 25.16 11.54 -6.82
N THR A 93 26.17 10.90 -6.24
CA THR A 93 27.58 11.01 -6.67
C THR A 93 27.97 9.93 -7.66
N ASP A 94 27.42 8.72 -7.47
CA ASP A 94 27.65 7.58 -8.34
C ASP A 94 26.41 6.68 -8.35
N SER A 95 26.36 5.73 -9.27
CA SER A 95 25.31 4.72 -9.30
C SER A 95 25.90 3.39 -9.73
N LYS A 96 25.56 2.33 -9.00
CA LYS A 96 26.00 0.98 -9.28
C LYS A 96 24.82 0.12 -9.67
N ASP A 97 24.92 -0.52 -10.82
CA ASP A 97 23.95 -1.53 -11.23
C ASP A 97 24.27 -2.87 -10.56
N LEU A 98 23.36 -3.33 -9.70
CA LEU A 98 23.38 -4.67 -9.11
C LEU A 98 22.66 -5.64 -10.03
N GLU A 99 23.32 -6.75 -10.38
CA GLU A 99 22.67 -7.82 -11.13
C GLU A 99 21.75 -8.63 -10.21
N THR A 100 20.46 -8.68 -10.56
CA THR A 100 19.48 -9.56 -9.92
C THR A 100 19.47 -10.92 -10.62
N TRP A 101 19.15 -12.00 -9.90
CA TRP A 101 19.06 -13.36 -10.45
C TRP A 101 17.62 -13.87 -10.37
N ILE A 102 17.10 -14.35 -11.49
CA ILE A 102 15.73 -14.90 -11.57
C ILE A 102 15.78 -16.41 -11.83
N PRO A 103 14.87 -17.20 -11.20
CA PRO A 103 14.77 -18.62 -11.49
C PRO A 103 14.10 -18.85 -12.86
N LYS A 104 14.80 -19.51 -13.78
CA LYS A 104 14.29 -19.91 -15.11
C LYS A 104 14.60 -21.37 -15.39
N ASN A 105 13.57 -22.19 -15.64
CA ASN A 105 13.70 -23.62 -15.95
C ASN A 105 14.58 -24.40 -14.94
N GLY A 106 14.45 -24.08 -13.64
CA GLY A 106 15.23 -24.72 -12.58
C GLY A 106 16.70 -24.27 -12.49
N LYS A 107 17.13 -23.26 -13.25
CA LYS A 107 18.46 -22.64 -13.16
C LYS A 107 18.35 -21.13 -12.91
N TYR A 108 19.38 -20.54 -12.32
CA TYR A 108 19.45 -19.09 -12.18
C TYR A 108 20.00 -18.47 -13.44
N VAL A 109 19.30 -17.48 -13.95
CA VAL A 109 19.77 -16.62 -15.04
C VAL A 109 19.82 -15.18 -14.55
N LYS A 110 20.70 -14.39 -15.14
CA LYS A 110 20.74 -12.94 -14.88
C LYS A 110 19.39 -12.34 -15.26
N GLY A 111 18.75 -11.69 -14.29
CA GLY A 111 17.51 -10.94 -14.45
C GLY A 111 17.82 -9.47 -14.77
N TYR A 112 17.20 -8.55 -14.04
CA TYR A 112 17.39 -7.12 -14.23
C TYR A 112 18.53 -6.52 -13.41
N SER A 113 18.99 -5.35 -13.87
CA SER A 113 19.90 -4.50 -13.12
C SER A 113 19.09 -3.61 -12.17
N LYS A 114 19.31 -3.70 -10.87
CA LYS A 114 18.80 -2.74 -9.89
C LYS A 114 19.87 -1.67 -9.70
N THR A 115 19.59 -0.43 -10.09
CA THR A 115 20.51 0.68 -9.85
C THR A 115 20.45 1.09 -8.38
N GLU A 116 21.56 0.95 -7.68
CA GLU A 116 21.78 1.48 -6.35
C GLU A 116 22.50 2.83 -6.48
N TYR A 117 21.95 3.87 -5.86
CA TYR A 117 22.53 5.20 -5.90
C TYR A 117 23.46 5.42 -4.73
N ASP A 118 24.69 5.82 -5.03
CA ASP A 118 25.62 6.32 -4.03
C ASP A 118 25.40 7.83 -3.88
N PHE A 119 25.17 8.23 -2.63
CA PHE A 119 24.96 9.62 -2.26
C PHE A 119 26.21 10.21 -1.63
N ASP A 120 26.34 11.54 -1.74
CA ASP A 120 27.41 12.30 -1.07
C ASP A 120 27.40 12.06 0.45
N GLU A 121 28.53 11.57 0.99
CA GLU A 121 28.68 11.24 2.42
C GLU A 121 28.39 12.44 3.34
N ARG A 122 28.56 13.68 2.88
CA ARG A 122 28.25 14.89 3.67
C ARG A 122 26.75 15.04 3.97
N PHE A 123 25.90 14.31 3.25
CA PHE A 123 24.44 14.31 3.39
C PHE A 123 23.92 13.02 4.03
N LYS A 124 24.80 12.12 4.49
CA LYS A 124 24.43 10.89 5.21
C LYS A 124 24.48 11.09 6.72
N THR A 125 23.69 10.31 7.44
CA THR A 125 23.65 10.32 8.89
C THR A 125 23.32 8.94 9.46
N ILE A 126 23.60 8.77 10.74
CA ILE A 126 23.04 7.65 11.51
C ILE A 126 21.56 7.95 11.80
N PHE A 127 20.72 6.93 11.76
CA PHE A 127 19.30 7.02 12.03
C PHE A 127 18.55 8.08 11.19
N PRO A 128 18.64 8.04 9.85
CA PRO A 128 18.00 9.03 8.97
C PRO A 128 16.48 8.87 9.00
N ARG A 129 15.74 9.96 9.27
CA ARG A 129 14.27 9.98 9.31
C ARG A 129 13.63 10.78 8.18
N MET A 130 14.40 11.63 7.51
CA MET A 130 13.96 12.52 6.43
C MET A 130 14.69 12.17 5.13
N TYR A 131 14.39 11.00 4.56
CA TYR A 131 15.15 10.41 3.45
C TYR A 131 14.49 10.57 2.07
N SER A 132 13.16 10.77 2.01
CA SER A 132 12.44 10.81 0.74
C SER A 132 12.64 12.15 0.02
N ASN A 133 13.08 12.09 -1.23
CA ASN A 133 13.36 13.29 -2.05
C ASN A 133 12.14 13.83 -2.83
N GLN A 134 10.94 13.26 -2.63
CA GLN A 134 9.74 13.74 -3.29
C GLN A 134 9.39 15.17 -2.82
N PRO A 135 9.07 16.11 -3.73
CA PRO A 135 8.86 17.52 -3.38
C PRO A 135 7.87 17.76 -2.21
N ASP A 136 6.75 17.04 -2.20
CA ASP A 136 5.71 17.19 -1.19
C ASP A 136 6.17 16.67 0.19
N HIS A 137 6.94 15.59 0.22
CA HIS A 137 7.54 15.09 1.47
C HIS A 137 8.57 16.07 2.00
N VAL A 138 9.36 16.68 1.13
CA VAL A 138 10.36 17.69 1.49
C VAL A 138 9.70 18.93 2.10
N ALA A 139 8.58 19.38 1.55
CA ALA A 139 7.82 20.49 2.11
C ALA A 139 7.35 20.17 3.54
N GLU A 140 6.81 18.98 3.77
CA GLU A 140 6.38 18.54 5.09
C GLU A 140 7.56 18.32 6.05
N TYR A 141 8.70 17.78 5.62
CA TYR A 141 9.90 17.69 6.46
C TYR A 141 10.32 19.06 7.00
N LYS A 142 10.32 20.08 6.13
CA LYS A 142 10.63 21.47 6.53
C LYS A 142 9.64 22.00 7.55
N LYS A 143 8.34 21.73 7.37
CA LYS A 143 7.26 22.13 8.30
C LYS A 143 7.37 21.46 9.67
N TRP A 144 7.54 20.14 9.71
CA TRP A 144 7.57 19.37 10.96
C TRP A 144 8.86 19.57 11.77
N ALA A 145 9.99 19.71 11.07
CA ALA A 145 11.31 19.80 11.68
C ALA A 145 11.88 21.23 11.74
N ASN A 146 11.21 22.23 11.17
CA ASN A 146 11.66 23.63 11.09
C ASN A 146 13.12 23.76 10.62
N ILE A 147 13.43 23.09 9.50
CA ILE A 147 14.81 22.88 9.03
C ILE A 147 15.46 24.21 8.65
N GLN A 148 16.53 24.56 9.37
CA GLN A 148 17.50 25.60 9.01
C GLN A 148 18.67 24.97 8.25
N GLY A 149 19.15 23.82 8.72
CA GLY A 149 20.23 23.05 8.13
C GLY A 149 21.62 23.72 8.15
N LYS A 150 22.62 22.98 7.67
CA LYS A 150 24.00 23.44 7.49
C LYS A 150 24.27 23.65 5.99
N PRO A 151 24.78 24.81 5.57
CA PRO A 151 25.08 25.06 4.16
C PRO A 151 26.26 24.19 3.70
N VAL A 152 26.07 23.48 2.58
CA VAL A 152 27.08 22.65 1.93
C VAL A 152 27.04 22.95 0.44
N SER A 153 28.17 23.37 -0.12
CA SER A 153 28.32 23.57 -1.56
C SER A 153 28.52 22.24 -2.29
N VAL A 154 27.73 22.04 -3.34
CA VAL A 154 27.74 20.88 -4.22
C VAL A 154 27.89 21.34 -5.66
N ASN A 155 28.64 20.58 -6.46
CA ASN A 155 28.77 20.86 -7.88
C ASN A 155 27.55 20.28 -8.61
N THR A 156 26.95 21.05 -9.51
CA THR A 156 25.83 20.60 -10.33
C THR A 156 26.35 19.85 -11.55
N ARG A 157 25.51 18.98 -12.14
CA ARG A 157 25.86 18.25 -13.37
C ARG A 157 26.17 19.18 -14.55
N ASP A 158 25.63 20.40 -14.53
CA ASP A 158 25.85 21.42 -15.56
C ASP A 158 27.13 22.26 -15.33
N GLY A 159 27.97 21.88 -14.37
CA GLY A 159 29.25 22.55 -14.08
C GLY A 159 29.17 23.79 -13.19
N GLY A 160 28.00 24.06 -12.58
CA GLY A 160 27.82 25.14 -11.59
C GLY A 160 28.03 24.69 -10.14
N THR A 161 27.91 25.61 -9.19
CA THR A 161 27.90 25.31 -7.75
C THR A 161 26.55 25.72 -7.15
N GLU A 162 25.90 24.79 -6.45
CA GLU A 162 24.67 25.02 -5.69
C GLU A 162 24.97 24.87 -4.19
N THR A 163 24.39 25.73 -3.34
CA THR A 163 24.44 25.54 -1.88
C THR A 163 23.18 24.84 -1.41
N ARG A 164 23.35 23.67 -0.80
CA ARG A 164 22.26 22.90 -0.18
C ARG A 164 22.35 22.95 1.33
N TYR A 165 21.20 23.05 2.00
CA TYR A 165 21.10 23.09 3.45
C TYR A 165 20.83 21.68 3.98
N VAL A 166 21.85 21.04 4.53
CA VAL A 166 21.77 19.67 5.06
C VAL A 166 21.13 19.70 6.43
N PRO A 167 20.08 18.91 6.70
CA PRO A 167 19.50 18.84 8.04
C PRO A 167 20.54 18.44 9.09
N THR A 168 20.50 19.10 10.24
CA THR A 168 21.26 18.72 11.42
C THR A 168 20.65 17.46 12.06
N PHE A 169 21.45 16.74 12.84
CA PHE A 169 20.94 15.59 13.58
C PHE A 169 19.84 15.97 14.60
N GLY A 170 19.90 17.18 15.16
CA GLY A 170 18.85 17.71 16.03
C GLY A 170 17.52 17.90 15.31
N GLU A 171 17.53 18.44 14.09
CA GLU A 171 16.33 18.58 13.25
C GLU A 171 15.78 17.20 12.83
N ASN A 172 16.66 16.24 12.54
CA ASN A 172 16.28 14.85 12.30
C ASN A 172 15.55 14.21 13.49
N LEU A 173 16.07 14.42 14.71
CA LEU A 173 15.38 13.96 15.93
C LEU A 173 14.10 14.74 16.21
N LEU A 174 14.05 16.04 15.87
CA LEU A 174 12.84 16.83 16.03
C LEU A 174 11.71 16.28 15.13
N PHE A 175 12.03 15.91 13.89
CA PHE A 175 11.10 15.19 13.02
C PHE A 175 10.64 13.86 13.62
N PHE A 176 11.59 13.05 14.12
CA PHE A 176 11.29 11.78 14.78
C PHE A 176 10.26 11.95 15.91
N PHE A 177 10.50 12.89 16.83
CA PHE A 177 9.64 13.06 18.00
C PHE A 177 8.32 13.74 17.67
N ARG A 178 8.31 14.76 16.80
CA ARG A 178 7.08 15.49 16.46
C ARG A 178 6.17 14.70 15.52
N TYR A 179 6.71 14.25 14.40
CA TYR A 179 5.92 13.57 13.39
C TYR A 179 5.81 12.08 13.68
N GLN A 180 6.93 11.35 13.74
CA GLN A 180 6.87 9.88 13.81
C GLN A 180 6.36 9.35 15.15
N ILE A 181 6.80 9.91 16.28
CA ILE A 181 6.30 9.51 17.60
C ILE A 181 5.03 10.28 17.96
N GLY A 182 5.05 11.61 17.87
CA GLY A 182 3.90 12.45 18.26
C GLY A 182 2.68 12.22 17.38
N HIS A 183 2.80 12.58 16.10
CA HIS A 183 1.68 12.55 15.17
C HIS A 183 1.31 11.13 14.71
N MET A 184 2.27 10.24 14.47
CA MET A 184 2.02 8.89 13.93
C MET A 184 1.84 7.81 14.98
N TYR A 185 2.14 8.03 16.26
CA TYR A 185 1.93 7.02 17.30
C TYR A 185 1.12 7.53 18.49
N VAL A 186 1.60 8.59 19.17
CA VAL A 186 0.95 9.13 20.37
C VAL A 186 -0.46 9.61 20.04
N ARG A 187 -0.68 10.26 18.89
CA ARG A 187 -2.02 10.66 18.44
C ARG A 187 -3.01 9.48 18.42
N TYR A 188 -2.65 8.36 17.79
CA TYR A 188 -3.50 7.16 17.76
C TYR A 188 -3.63 6.46 19.10
N PHE A 189 -2.56 6.46 19.90
CA PHE A 189 -2.64 5.97 21.27
C PHE A 189 -3.68 6.76 22.07
N MET A 190 -3.68 8.09 21.92
CA MET A 190 -4.65 8.98 22.57
C MET A 190 -6.06 8.83 21.99
N TRP A 191 -6.23 8.55 20.70
CA TRP A 191 -7.54 8.17 20.13
C TRP A 191 -8.21 7.04 20.90
N ASN A 192 -7.43 6.04 21.30
CA ASN A 192 -7.95 4.84 21.97
C ASN A 192 -8.16 5.03 23.47
N PHE A 193 -7.41 5.92 24.13
CA PHE A 193 -7.41 6.01 25.60
C PHE A 193 -7.82 7.37 26.18
N VAL A 194 -8.08 8.36 25.33
CA VAL A 194 -8.56 9.70 25.72
C VAL A 194 -9.76 10.13 24.91
N GLY A 195 -9.74 9.89 23.60
CA GLY A 195 -10.84 10.19 22.68
C GLY A 195 -10.35 10.64 21.31
N ARG A 196 -11.25 10.68 20.33
CA ARG A 196 -10.98 10.93 18.91
C ARG A 196 -11.78 12.13 18.41
N GLN A 197 -11.13 13.05 17.71
CA GLN A 197 -11.78 14.24 17.14
C GLN A 197 -12.72 13.83 15.99
N ASP A 198 -12.20 13.04 15.07
CA ASP A 198 -12.84 12.46 13.89
C ASP A 198 -11.89 11.42 13.27
N ASP A 199 -12.35 10.71 12.25
CA ASP A 199 -11.59 9.72 11.46
C ASP A 199 -11.14 10.26 10.09
N VAL A 200 -11.25 11.57 9.87
CA VAL A 200 -10.73 12.23 8.66
C VAL A 200 -9.22 12.32 8.77
N GLN A 201 -8.55 12.05 7.65
CA GLN A 201 -7.11 11.96 7.64
C GLN A 201 -6.44 13.29 8.05
N SER A 202 -5.47 13.21 8.96
CA SER A 202 -4.73 14.37 9.45
C SER A 202 -3.37 14.53 8.76
N HIS A 203 -3.03 15.79 8.47
CA HIS A 203 -1.70 16.21 7.99
C HIS A 203 -1.04 17.24 8.93
N GLY A 204 -1.39 17.17 10.22
CA GLY A 204 -0.86 18.04 11.27
C GLY A 204 -1.60 19.36 11.46
N GLY A 205 -2.79 19.49 10.86
CA GLY A 205 -3.72 20.58 11.16
C GLY A 205 -4.55 20.32 12.40
N VAL A 206 -5.25 21.35 12.88
CA VAL A 206 -6.13 21.27 14.06
C VAL A 206 -7.53 20.76 13.75
N GLU A 207 -7.92 20.75 12.47
CA GLU A 207 -9.30 20.52 12.05
C GLU A 207 -9.68 19.04 12.01
N ASN A 208 -8.76 18.16 11.63
CA ASN A 208 -9.05 16.76 11.33
C ASN A 208 -8.07 15.81 12.02
N GLY A 209 -8.61 14.67 12.45
CA GLY A 209 -7.91 13.48 12.88
C GLY A 209 -7.08 13.65 14.15
N ASN A 210 -7.31 14.65 15.00
CA ASN A 210 -6.61 14.72 16.29
C ASN A 210 -7.29 13.86 17.36
N TRP A 211 -6.64 13.73 18.52
CA TRP A 211 -7.30 13.20 19.71
C TRP A 211 -7.98 14.33 20.46
N ILE A 212 -9.05 14.02 21.19
CA ILE A 212 -9.78 14.99 22.00
C ILE A 212 -10.17 14.34 23.34
N SER A 213 -10.20 15.12 24.41
CA SER A 213 -10.56 14.60 25.74
C SER A 213 -12.04 14.76 26.09
N GLY A 214 -12.72 15.77 25.54
CA GLY A 214 -14.04 16.22 25.99
C GLY A 214 -13.97 17.26 27.11
N ILE A 215 -12.77 17.60 27.58
CA ILE A 215 -12.52 18.64 28.58
C ILE A 215 -12.12 19.92 27.85
N LYS A 216 -13.11 20.79 27.58
CA LYS A 216 -12.95 21.98 26.72
C LYS A 216 -11.69 22.82 26.98
N PRO A 217 -11.32 23.16 28.24
CA PRO A 217 -10.10 23.93 28.49
C PRO A 217 -8.83 23.23 28.01
N ILE A 218 -8.74 21.90 28.16
CA ILE A 218 -7.59 21.11 27.72
C ILE A 218 -7.58 21.02 26.19
N ASP A 219 -8.73 20.71 25.60
CA ASP A 219 -8.87 20.56 24.15
C ASP A 219 -8.54 21.87 23.42
N SER A 220 -8.91 23.01 24.02
CA SER A 220 -8.66 24.33 23.44
C SER A 220 -7.19 24.71 23.28
N ILE A 221 -6.29 24.08 24.04
CA ILE A 221 -4.84 24.32 23.96
C ILE A 221 -4.27 23.82 22.63
N PHE A 222 -4.82 22.72 22.09
CA PHE A 222 -4.27 22.04 20.92
C PHE A 222 -5.18 22.11 19.70
N LEU A 223 -6.49 22.21 19.89
CA LEU A 223 -7.49 22.19 18.81
C LEU A 223 -8.19 23.55 18.62
N GLY A 224 -7.87 24.55 19.44
CA GLY A 224 -8.56 25.84 19.44
C GLY A 224 -9.97 25.77 20.04
N ASN A 225 -10.74 26.85 19.90
CA ASN A 225 -12.02 27.01 20.60
C ASN A 225 -13.06 25.95 20.19
N GLN A 226 -13.46 25.11 21.16
CA GLN A 226 -14.41 24.02 20.95
C GLN A 226 -15.89 24.45 20.99
N ASP A 227 -16.19 25.69 21.35
CA ASP A 227 -17.58 26.20 21.38
C ASP A 227 -18.07 26.62 19.98
N ASN A 228 -17.14 27.04 19.11
CA ASN A 228 -17.43 27.57 17.77
C ASN A 228 -17.37 26.51 16.65
N LEU A 229 -17.50 25.22 16.98
CA LEU A 229 -17.53 24.15 15.97
C LEU A 229 -18.87 24.14 15.23
N THR A 230 -18.84 23.76 13.95
CA THR A 230 -20.04 23.52 13.14
C THR A 230 -20.82 22.31 13.66
N ASP A 231 -22.10 22.21 13.31
CA ASP A 231 -22.93 21.08 13.72
C ASP A 231 -22.42 19.75 13.15
N GLU A 232 -21.85 19.77 11.95
CA GLU A 232 -21.23 18.59 11.33
C GLU A 232 -20.03 18.10 12.14
N MET A 233 -19.15 19.00 12.58
CA MET A 233 -17.99 18.63 13.40
C MET A 233 -18.40 18.14 14.80
N LYS A 234 -19.45 18.73 15.39
CA LYS A 234 -19.95 18.35 16.72
C LYS A 234 -20.62 16.98 16.73
N ASN A 235 -21.35 16.67 15.67
CA ASN A 235 -22.13 15.43 15.54
C ASN A 235 -21.47 14.44 14.58
N HIS A 236 -20.16 14.61 14.30
CA HIS A 236 -19.43 13.66 13.47
C HIS A 236 -19.45 12.29 14.17
N PRO A 237 -19.87 11.20 13.52
CA PRO A 237 -20.07 9.91 14.21
C PRO A 237 -18.81 9.41 14.92
N SER A 238 -17.62 9.69 14.38
CA SER A 238 -16.33 9.27 14.94
C SER A 238 -15.75 10.21 16.01
N ARG A 239 -16.51 11.22 16.45
CA ARG A 239 -16.11 12.15 17.52
C ARG A 239 -16.44 11.55 18.89
N ASN A 240 -15.41 11.06 19.57
CA ASN A 240 -15.56 10.24 20.78
C ASN A 240 -14.76 10.85 21.94
N THR A 241 -15.33 10.95 23.13
CA THR A 241 -14.71 11.58 24.31
C THR A 241 -14.70 10.66 25.52
N TYR A 242 -13.51 10.32 26.03
CA TYR A 242 -13.35 9.40 27.17
C TYR A 242 -12.84 10.09 28.45
N TYR A 243 -12.61 11.41 28.41
CA TYR A 243 -12.20 12.22 29.57
C TYR A 243 -10.96 11.69 30.29
N PHE A 244 -10.01 11.10 29.55
CA PHE A 244 -8.80 10.44 30.05
C PHE A 244 -9.04 9.20 30.95
N LEU A 245 -10.28 8.76 31.15
CA LEU A 245 -10.58 7.67 32.09
C LEU A 245 -9.85 6.36 31.77
N PRO A 246 -9.82 5.87 30.50
CA PRO A 246 -9.06 4.67 30.16
C PRO A 246 -7.55 4.85 30.39
N LEU A 247 -6.99 5.99 29.98
CA LEU A 247 -5.57 6.30 30.16
C LEU A 247 -5.18 6.30 31.65
N ILE A 248 -5.94 7.00 32.49
CA ILE A 248 -5.68 7.10 33.93
C ILE A 248 -5.72 5.71 34.57
N LEU A 249 -6.73 4.89 34.23
CA LEU A 249 -6.85 3.54 34.79
C LEU A 249 -5.66 2.65 34.37
N GLY A 250 -5.19 2.76 33.12
CA GLY A 250 -3.98 2.08 32.66
C GLY A 250 -2.72 2.51 33.40
N LEU A 251 -2.54 3.83 33.62
CA LEU A 251 -1.41 4.35 34.41
C LEU A 251 -1.45 3.86 35.87
N LEU A 252 -2.64 3.78 36.47
CA LEU A 252 -2.82 3.17 37.80
C LEU A 252 -2.43 1.69 37.82
N GLY A 253 -2.69 0.95 36.74
CA GLY A 253 -2.26 -0.43 36.61
C GLY A 253 -0.74 -0.61 36.50
N ILE A 254 -0.06 0.28 35.76
CA ILE A 254 1.41 0.32 35.74
C ILE A 254 1.95 0.59 37.14
N TYR A 255 1.41 1.61 37.83
CA TYR A 255 1.78 1.94 39.20
C TYR A 255 1.54 0.75 40.14
N TYR A 256 0.39 0.08 40.03
CA TYR A 256 0.07 -1.10 40.82
C TYR A 256 1.06 -2.23 40.62
N GLN A 257 1.36 -2.57 39.37
CA GLN A 257 2.28 -3.65 39.04
C GLN A 257 3.69 -3.37 39.59
N LEU A 258 4.19 -2.15 39.39
CA LEU A 258 5.57 -1.78 39.75
C LEU A 258 5.76 -1.42 41.22
N MET A 259 4.81 -0.69 41.83
CA MET A 259 4.98 -0.12 43.17
C MET A 259 4.28 -0.94 44.25
N VAL A 260 3.08 -1.48 43.95
CA VAL A 260 2.29 -2.26 44.93
C VAL A 260 2.72 -3.72 44.90
N LYS A 261 2.64 -4.37 43.74
CA LYS A 261 3.03 -5.79 43.57
C LYS A 261 4.53 -6.00 43.40
N LYS A 262 5.28 -4.96 43.00
CA LYS A 262 6.72 -5.03 42.72
C LYS A 262 7.08 -6.10 41.68
N ASP A 263 6.16 -6.40 40.77
CA ASP A 263 6.30 -7.42 39.74
C ASP A 263 7.01 -6.86 38.51
N LYS A 264 8.31 -6.60 38.68
CA LYS A 264 9.17 -6.06 37.61
C LYS A 264 9.31 -7.04 36.45
N ARG A 265 9.27 -8.35 36.72
CA ARG A 265 9.47 -9.38 35.69
C ARG A 265 8.34 -9.34 34.67
N ASN A 266 7.09 -9.43 35.13
CA ASN A 266 5.95 -9.43 34.20
C ASN A 266 5.70 -8.03 33.64
N PHE A 267 6.10 -6.96 34.34
CA PHE A 267 6.08 -5.62 33.76
C PHE A 267 6.92 -5.55 32.49
N TRP A 268 8.16 -6.07 32.51
CA TRP A 268 9.02 -6.07 31.33
C TRP A 268 8.45 -6.90 30.18
N VAL A 269 7.72 -7.98 30.47
CA VAL A 269 7.04 -8.77 29.43
C VAL A 269 5.97 -7.92 28.72
N ILE A 270 5.09 -7.27 29.48
CA ILE A 270 4.02 -6.41 28.92
C ILE A 270 4.62 -5.18 28.24
N PHE A 271 5.63 -4.56 28.85
CA PHE A 271 6.32 -3.40 28.29
C PHE A 271 7.02 -3.73 26.98
N MET A 272 7.70 -4.88 26.87
CA MET A 272 8.33 -5.28 25.61
C MET A 272 7.29 -5.54 24.54
N LEU A 273 6.15 -6.14 24.87
CA LEU A 273 5.03 -6.27 23.94
C LEU A 273 4.55 -4.88 23.47
N PHE A 274 4.27 -3.96 24.41
CA PHE A 274 3.85 -2.59 24.13
C PHE A 274 4.86 -1.83 23.25
N PHE A 275 6.15 -1.91 23.58
CA PHE A 275 7.21 -1.20 22.89
C PHE A 275 7.45 -1.77 21.48
N LEU A 276 7.58 -3.09 21.37
CA LEU A 276 7.88 -3.76 20.09
C LEU A 276 6.72 -3.66 19.10
N THR A 277 5.47 -3.63 19.57
CA THR A 277 4.28 -3.52 18.72
C THR A 277 3.74 -2.09 18.60
N GLY A 278 4.50 -1.10 19.08
CA GLY A 278 4.17 0.31 19.01
C GLY A 278 5.35 1.12 18.47
N ILE A 279 6.13 1.70 19.39
CA ILE A 279 7.25 2.60 19.08
C ILE A 279 8.29 1.94 18.15
N ALA A 280 8.61 0.65 18.34
CA ALA A 280 9.58 -0.04 17.48
C ALA A 280 9.07 -0.17 16.03
N ILE A 281 7.76 -0.33 15.82
CA ILE A 281 7.15 -0.34 14.49
C ILE A 281 7.35 1.00 13.81
N VAL A 282 7.19 2.12 14.52
CA VAL A 282 7.45 3.47 13.99
C VAL A 282 8.89 3.57 13.46
N VAL A 283 9.86 3.11 14.25
CA VAL A 283 11.28 3.11 13.86
C VAL A 283 11.53 2.24 12.61
N TYR A 284 10.94 1.05 12.58
CA TYR A 284 11.08 0.07 11.49
C TYR A 284 10.41 0.51 10.19
N LEU A 285 9.23 1.13 10.28
CA LEU A 285 8.53 1.65 9.11
C LEU A 285 9.17 2.93 8.59
N ASN A 286 9.85 3.70 9.45
CA ASN A 286 10.47 4.99 9.12
C ASN A 286 9.55 5.85 8.24
N GLN A 287 8.31 6.04 8.67
CA GLN A 287 7.26 6.62 7.83
C GLN A 287 7.58 8.05 7.42
N TYR A 288 7.38 8.34 6.13
CA TYR A 288 7.43 9.70 5.59
C TYR A 288 6.05 10.42 5.76
N PRO A 289 6.00 11.76 5.62
CA PRO A 289 4.77 12.55 5.62
C PRO A 289 3.74 12.13 4.57
N LEU A 290 2.50 12.61 4.65
CA LEU A 290 1.48 12.39 3.60
C LEU A 290 1.25 10.90 3.27
N GLN A 291 1.08 10.08 4.31
CA GLN A 291 0.61 8.71 4.13
C GLN A 291 -0.74 8.73 3.38
N PRO A 292 -1.11 7.68 2.63
CA PRO A 292 -2.35 7.68 1.84
C PRO A 292 -3.64 7.51 2.67
N ARG A 293 -3.51 7.19 3.95
CA ARG A 293 -4.59 7.00 4.92
C ARG A 293 -4.04 6.93 6.33
N GLU A 294 -4.92 7.02 7.32
CA GLU A 294 -4.62 6.75 8.73
C GLU A 294 -4.06 5.31 8.91
N ARG A 295 -3.17 5.15 9.90
CA ARG A 295 -2.37 3.93 10.13
C ARG A 295 -2.45 3.43 11.58
N ASP A 296 -3.48 3.80 12.32
CA ASP A 296 -3.74 3.37 13.69
C ASP A 296 -3.67 1.85 13.89
N TYR A 297 -4.18 1.08 12.94
CA TYR A 297 -4.15 -0.38 12.93
C TYR A 297 -2.74 -0.99 12.98
N ALA A 298 -1.70 -0.25 12.54
CA ALA A 298 -0.32 -0.71 12.61
C ALA A 298 0.18 -0.85 14.06
N TYR A 299 -0.49 -0.21 15.02
CA TYR A 299 -0.10 -0.16 16.43
C TYR A 299 -1.10 -0.85 17.36
N ALA A 300 -2.09 -1.57 16.81
CA ALA A 300 -3.12 -2.25 17.60
C ALA A 300 -2.53 -3.21 18.66
N GLY A 301 -1.39 -3.83 18.38
CA GLY A 301 -0.68 -4.68 19.34
C GLY A 301 -0.27 -3.93 20.61
N SER A 302 0.20 -2.68 20.50
CA SER A 302 0.57 -1.90 21.69
C SER A 302 -0.65 -1.41 22.45
N PHE A 303 -1.75 -1.13 21.75
CA PHE A 303 -3.02 -0.77 22.38
C PHE A 303 -3.54 -1.95 23.21
N TYR A 304 -3.53 -3.17 22.66
CA TYR A 304 -3.87 -4.37 23.43
C TYR A 304 -2.96 -4.57 24.64
N ALA A 305 -1.65 -4.36 24.51
CA ALA A 305 -0.74 -4.43 25.65
C ALA A 305 -1.11 -3.43 26.75
N PHE A 306 -1.51 -2.20 26.39
CA PHE A 306 -1.94 -1.19 27.35
C PHE A 306 -3.26 -1.57 28.06
N THR A 307 -4.19 -2.25 27.39
CA THR A 307 -5.44 -2.73 28.03
C THR A 307 -5.19 -3.72 29.17
N ILE A 308 -4.08 -4.47 29.14
CA ILE A 308 -3.67 -5.32 30.26
C ILE A 308 -3.42 -4.47 31.51
N TRP A 309 -2.74 -3.33 31.36
CA TRP A 309 -2.56 -2.39 32.46
C TRP A 309 -3.87 -1.75 32.89
N ILE A 310 -4.80 -1.47 31.98
CA ILE A 310 -6.15 -1.00 32.38
C ILE A 310 -6.82 -2.03 33.32
N GLY A 311 -6.75 -3.32 33.00
CA GLY A 311 -7.26 -4.39 33.87
C GLY A 311 -6.56 -4.43 35.24
N LEU A 312 -5.23 -4.28 35.27
CA LEU A 312 -4.47 -4.17 36.52
C LEU A 312 -4.81 -2.90 37.31
N GLY A 313 -5.24 -1.83 36.64
CA GLY A 313 -5.73 -0.60 37.26
C GLY A 313 -6.95 -0.84 38.14
N VAL A 314 -7.84 -1.75 37.76
CA VAL A 314 -8.99 -2.15 38.59
C VAL A 314 -8.52 -2.74 39.92
N LEU A 315 -7.46 -3.54 39.90
CA LEU A 315 -6.86 -4.10 41.12
C LEU A 315 -6.22 -3.01 42.00
N ALA A 316 -5.66 -1.96 41.37
CA ALA A 316 -5.15 -0.80 42.08
C ALA A 316 -6.26 -0.08 42.87
N VAL A 317 -7.40 0.14 42.22
CA VAL A 317 -8.59 0.77 42.83
C VAL A 317 -9.16 -0.12 43.94
N TYR A 318 -9.19 -1.44 43.72
CA TYR A 318 -9.59 -2.42 44.75
C TYR A 318 -8.72 -2.32 46.01
N GLU A 319 -7.40 -2.32 45.89
CA GLU A 319 -6.49 -2.18 47.05
C GLU A 319 -6.66 -0.82 47.74
N TRP A 320 -7.03 0.23 47.00
CA TRP A 320 -7.30 1.52 47.59
C TRP A 320 -8.57 1.49 48.46
N PHE A 321 -9.66 0.88 47.99
CA PHE A 321 -10.88 0.70 48.80
C PHE A 321 -10.66 -0.22 50.00
N ARG A 322 -9.83 -1.26 49.84
CA ARG A 322 -9.45 -2.18 50.93
C ARG A 322 -8.83 -1.51 52.14
N LYS A 323 -8.27 -0.30 51.99
CA LYS A 323 -7.76 0.50 53.12
C LYS A 323 -8.87 0.95 54.08
N LYS A 324 -10.12 1.03 53.62
CA LYS A 324 -11.27 1.55 54.37
C LYS A 324 -12.45 0.58 54.45
N LEU A 325 -12.56 -0.39 53.54
CA LEU A 325 -13.68 -1.31 53.41
C LEU A 325 -13.23 -2.78 53.48
N LYS A 326 -14.18 -3.68 53.75
CA LYS A 326 -13.95 -5.14 53.68
C LYS A 326 -13.79 -5.61 52.24
N GLU A 327 -13.36 -6.86 52.03
CA GLU A 327 -13.04 -7.45 50.71
C GLU A 327 -14.19 -7.34 49.70
N THR A 328 -15.36 -7.91 50.03
CA THR A 328 -16.49 -7.93 49.11
C THR A 328 -16.99 -6.53 48.74
N PRO A 329 -17.23 -5.60 49.70
CA PRO A 329 -17.61 -4.24 49.35
C PRO A 329 -16.54 -3.50 48.54
N SER A 330 -15.25 -3.75 48.78
CA SER A 330 -14.16 -3.12 48.01
C SER A 330 -14.15 -3.61 46.57
N ALA A 331 -14.33 -4.92 46.35
CA ALA A 331 -14.39 -5.52 45.02
C ALA A 331 -15.60 -5.01 44.22
N ILE A 332 -16.77 -4.94 44.85
CA ILE A 332 -17.99 -4.39 44.23
C ILE A 332 -17.78 -2.92 43.88
N SER A 333 -17.24 -2.11 44.80
CA SER A 333 -17.03 -0.67 44.58
C SER A 333 -16.02 -0.41 43.46
N ALA A 334 -14.89 -1.12 43.46
CA ALA A 334 -13.87 -1.02 42.43
C ALA A 334 -14.40 -1.44 41.06
N THR A 335 -15.16 -2.54 40.99
CA THR A 335 -15.77 -2.99 39.74
C THR A 335 -16.77 -1.95 39.23
N ALA A 336 -17.68 -1.48 40.09
CA ALA A 336 -18.69 -0.50 39.71
C ALA A 336 -18.10 0.81 39.18
N ILE A 337 -17.08 1.36 39.86
CA ILE A 337 -16.45 2.62 39.42
C ILE A 337 -15.63 2.44 38.14
N CYS A 338 -14.93 1.32 37.99
CA CYS A 338 -14.09 1.07 36.82
C CYS A 338 -14.92 0.65 35.60
N MET A 339 -16.14 0.12 35.79
CA MET A 339 -17.05 -0.24 34.70
C MET A 339 -17.47 0.97 33.85
N VAL A 340 -17.35 2.19 34.40
CA VAL A 340 -17.54 3.43 33.64
C VAL A 340 -16.63 3.50 32.42
N VAL A 341 -15.40 2.95 32.49
CA VAL A 341 -14.41 2.97 31.39
C VAL A 341 -14.89 2.17 30.17
N PRO A 342 -15.19 0.86 30.25
CA PRO A 342 -15.73 0.14 29.10
C PRO A 342 -17.14 0.61 28.71
N LEU A 343 -17.94 1.15 29.64
CA LEU A 343 -19.26 1.70 29.32
C LEU A 343 -19.15 2.93 28.42
N ILE A 344 -18.35 3.93 28.80
CA ILE A 344 -18.19 5.15 28.00
C ILE A 344 -17.58 4.84 26.64
N MET A 345 -16.57 3.96 26.60
CA MET A 345 -16.00 3.51 25.33
C MET A 345 -17.04 2.78 24.47
N GLY A 346 -17.92 1.96 25.08
CA GLY A 346 -19.00 1.30 24.36
C GLY A 346 -20.03 2.27 23.78
N VAL A 347 -20.46 3.26 24.58
CA VAL A 347 -21.47 4.26 24.17
C VAL A 347 -20.93 5.17 23.08
N GLU A 348 -19.72 5.71 23.25
CA GLU A 348 -19.12 6.67 22.33
C GLU A 348 -18.62 6.03 21.03
N ASN A 349 -18.49 4.71 20.93
CA ASN A 349 -17.99 4.03 19.71
C ASN A 349 -19.04 3.12 19.06
N TRP A 350 -20.31 3.14 19.49
CA TRP A 350 -21.28 2.17 18.97
C TRP A 350 -21.70 2.51 17.54
N ASP A 351 -21.97 3.78 17.27
CA ASP A 351 -22.46 4.30 16.00
C ASP A 351 -21.38 4.36 14.92
N ASP A 352 -20.14 4.73 15.26
CA ASP A 352 -19.03 4.76 14.30
C ASP A 352 -18.47 3.37 13.93
N HIS A 353 -18.68 2.36 14.78
CA HIS A 353 -18.33 0.96 14.50
C HIS A 353 -19.48 0.16 13.88
N ASP A 354 -20.71 0.66 13.89
CA ASP A 354 -21.81 0.04 13.16
C ASP A 354 -21.57 0.21 11.65
N ARG A 355 -21.35 -0.93 10.98
CA ARG A 355 -21.15 -1.00 9.52
C ARG A 355 -22.32 -1.70 8.81
N SER A 356 -23.41 -1.99 9.52
CA SER A 356 -24.57 -2.74 8.99
C SER A 356 -25.19 -2.09 7.75
N GLY A 357 -25.16 -0.76 7.63
CA GLY A 357 -25.66 -0.01 6.47
C GLY A 357 -24.63 0.32 5.38
N ARG A 358 -23.37 -0.14 5.49
CA ARG A 358 -22.29 0.28 4.58
C ARG A 358 -22.17 -0.64 3.36
N TYR A 359 -22.99 -0.40 2.34
CA TYR A 359 -23.03 -1.20 1.10
C TYR A 359 -22.32 -0.57 -0.10
N ILE A 360 -21.91 0.70 -0.01
CA ILE A 360 -21.35 1.49 -1.14
C ILE A 360 -20.31 0.71 -1.95
N ALA A 361 -19.25 0.20 -1.31
CA ALA A 361 -18.17 -0.47 -2.05
C ALA A 361 -18.67 -1.68 -2.86
N ARG A 362 -19.54 -2.48 -2.24
CA ARG A 362 -20.13 -3.68 -2.83
C ARG A 362 -21.12 -3.32 -3.94
N ASP A 363 -21.98 -2.33 -3.72
CA ASP A 363 -22.99 -1.91 -4.70
C ASP A 363 -22.36 -1.22 -5.91
N PHE A 364 -21.30 -0.44 -5.72
CA PHE A 364 -20.51 0.11 -6.82
C PHE A 364 -19.88 -1.03 -7.65
N ALA A 365 -19.28 -2.03 -7.01
CA ALA A 365 -18.74 -3.19 -7.72
C ALA A 365 -19.83 -3.94 -8.52
N TYR A 366 -20.98 -4.20 -7.90
CA TYR A 366 -22.13 -4.79 -8.59
C TYR A 366 -22.54 -3.98 -9.81
N ASN A 367 -22.63 -2.65 -9.68
CA ASN A 367 -23.04 -1.77 -10.77
C ASN A 367 -22.00 -1.69 -11.89
N TYR A 368 -20.70 -1.62 -11.58
CA TYR A 368 -19.63 -1.68 -12.59
C TYR A 368 -19.72 -2.98 -13.40
N LEU A 369 -19.81 -4.12 -12.73
CA LEU A 369 -19.89 -5.43 -13.38
C LEU A 369 -21.15 -5.55 -14.25
N ASN A 370 -22.31 -5.12 -13.76
CA ASN A 370 -23.57 -5.21 -14.52
C ASN A 370 -23.72 -4.14 -15.60
N SER A 371 -22.87 -3.10 -15.60
CA SER A 371 -22.79 -2.14 -16.71
C SER A 371 -22.04 -2.70 -17.91
N CYS A 372 -21.18 -3.70 -17.71
CA CYS A 372 -20.38 -4.28 -18.79
C CYS A 372 -21.15 -5.38 -19.54
N GLU A 373 -21.01 -5.42 -20.86
CA GLU A 373 -21.46 -6.55 -21.68
C GLU A 373 -20.82 -7.90 -21.27
N PRO A 374 -21.40 -9.05 -21.64
CA PRO A 374 -20.85 -10.38 -21.36
C PRO A 374 -19.40 -10.55 -21.84
N ASN A 375 -18.58 -11.27 -21.06
CA ASN A 375 -17.17 -11.60 -21.35
C ASN A 375 -16.24 -10.37 -21.53
N ALA A 376 -16.63 -9.22 -20.98
CA ALA A 376 -15.86 -7.98 -21.06
C ALA A 376 -14.48 -8.06 -20.38
N ILE A 377 -13.61 -7.12 -20.77
CA ILE A 377 -12.38 -6.76 -20.08
C ILE A 377 -12.64 -5.41 -19.40
N LEU A 378 -12.50 -5.33 -18.08
CA LEU A 378 -12.69 -4.12 -17.29
C LEU A 378 -11.37 -3.67 -16.67
N PHE A 379 -10.83 -2.56 -17.15
CA PHE A 379 -9.63 -1.93 -16.60
C PHE A 379 -9.98 -1.03 -15.41
N THR A 380 -9.26 -1.22 -14.31
CA THR A 380 -9.43 -0.54 -13.02
C THR A 380 -8.15 0.17 -12.61
N ASN A 381 -8.21 1.23 -11.80
CA ASN A 381 -7.01 2.03 -11.50
C ASN A 381 -6.21 1.49 -10.30
N GLY A 382 -6.87 0.99 -9.24
CA GLY A 382 -6.16 0.62 -8.01
C GLY A 382 -6.98 -0.16 -6.99
N ASP A 383 -6.57 -0.10 -5.73
CA ASP A 383 -7.15 -0.96 -4.68
C ASP A 383 -8.64 -0.68 -4.43
N ASN A 384 -9.03 0.59 -4.44
CA ASN A 384 -10.37 1.04 -4.03
C ASN A 384 -11.48 0.66 -5.01
N ASP A 385 -11.17 0.57 -6.32
CA ASP A 385 -12.12 0.11 -7.34
C ASP A 385 -12.01 -1.40 -7.57
N THR A 386 -10.79 -1.96 -7.53
CA THR A 386 -10.52 -3.36 -7.85
C THR A 386 -10.96 -4.33 -6.76
N PHE A 387 -10.63 -4.07 -5.49
CA PHE A 387 -10.86 -5.04 -4.41
C PHE A 387 -12.35 -5.34 -4.19
N PRO A 388 -13.25 -4.34 -4.24
CA PRO A 388 -14.69 -4.62 -4.19
C PRO A 388 -15.18 -5.47 -5.38
N LEU A 389 -14.62 -5.27 -6.58
CA LEU A 389 -14.96 -6.07 -7.77
C LEU A 389 -14.52 -7.53 -7.62
N TRP A 390 -13.30 -7.75 -7.12
CA TRP A 390 -12.81 -9.10 -6.79
C TRP A 390 -13.66 -9.77 -5.72
N TYR A 391 -14.06 -9.05 -4.67
CA TYR A 391 -14.99 -9.58 -3.68
C TYR A 391 -16.33 -10.00 -4.32
N ALA A 392 -16.92 -9.14 -5.14
CA ALA A 392 -18.19 -9.42 -5.81
C ALA A 392 -18.11 -10.67 -6.71
N GLN A 393 -16.98 -10.91 -7.38
CA GLN A 393 -16.77 -12.11 -8.19
C GLN A 393 -16.50 -13.36 -7.34
N GLU A 394 -15.49 -13.31 -6.45
CA GLU A 394 -14.98 -14.49 -5.75
C GLU A 394 -15.89 -14.96 -4.61
N VAL A 395 -16.64 -14.04 -3.98
CA VAL A 395 -17.50 -14.33 -2.82
C VAL A 395 -18.97 -14.36 -3.21
N GLU A 396 -19.45 -13.33 -3.91
CA GLU A 396 -20.87 -13.24 -4.28
C GLU A 396 -21.19 -13.90 -5.64
N GLY A 397 -20.19 -14.29 -6.43
CA GLY A 397 -20.40 -14.96 -7.72
C GLY A 397 -21.00 -14.06 -8.80
N ILE A 398 -20.87 -12.75 -8.66
CA ILE A 398 -21.45 -11.77 -9.59
C ILE A 398 -20.56 -11.64 -10.83
N ARG A 399 -21.11 -11.88 -12.01
CA ARG A 399 -20.43 -11.70 -13.32
C ARG A 399 -18.99 -12.26 -13.36
N PRO A 400 -18.78 -13.55 -13.02
CA PRO A 400 -17.45 -14.19 -13.07
C PRO A 400 -16.91 -14.36 -14.50
N ASP A 401 -17.68 -13.95 -15.52
CA ASP A 401 -17.31 -13.89 -16.93
C ASP A 401 -16.45 -12.67 -17.28
N ILE A 402 -16.52 -11.59 -16.51
CA ILE A 402 -15.76 -10.36 -16.75
C ILE A 402 -14.33 -10.52 -16.26
N ARG A 403 -13.34 -10.12 -17.08
CA ARG A 403 -11.94 -10.01 -16.63
C ARG A 403 -11.68 -8.65 -16.03
N ILE A 404 -11.38 -8.60 -14.73
CA ILE A 404 -10.91 -7.39 -14.05
C ILE A 404 -9.39 -7.26 -14.21
N VAL A 405 -8.92 -6.09 -14.64
CA VAL A 405 -7.50 -5.80 -14.87
C VAL A 405 -7.10 -4.53 -14.13
N ASN A 406 -6.37 -4.67 -13.03
CA ASN A 406 -5.85 -3.56 -12.24
C ASN A 406 -4.58 -2.99 -12.88
N LEU A 407 -4.64 -1.72 -13.27
CA LEU A 407 -3.58 -1.01 -13.97
C LEU A 407 -2.35 -0.72 -13.12
N SER A 408 -2.51 -0.57 -11.80
CA SER A 408 -1.40 -0.46 -10.84
C SER A 408 -0.58 -1.76 -10.75
N LEU A 409 -1.20 -2.91 -11.08
CA LEU A 409 -0.56 -4.22 -11.06
C LEU A 409 -0.10 -4.69 -12.45
N LEU A 410 -0.71 -4.21 -13.53
CA LEU A 410 -0.43 -4.60 -14.94
C LEU A 410 0.98 -4.25 -15.44
N GLY A 411 1.76 -3.49 -14.67
CA GLY A 411 3.19 -3.31 -14.92
C GLY A 411 4.09 -4.42 -14.37
N THR A 412 3.54 -5.40 -13.64
CA THR A 412 4.32 -6.49 -13.02
C THR A 412 4.28 -7.75 -13.89
N ASP A 413 5.37 -8.51 -13.89
CA ASP A 413 5.52 -9.75 -14.64
C ASP A 413 4.51 -10.82 -14.24
N TRP A 414 4.37 -11.04 -12.93
CA TRP A 414 3.44 -12.02 -12.37
C TRP A 414 1.97 -11.72 -12.68
N TYR A 415 1.59 -10.43 -12.79
CA TYR A 415 0.20 -10.07 -13.06
C TYR A 415 -0.12 -10.18 -14.55
N ILE A 416 0.82 -9.83 -15.45
CA ILE A 416 0.68 -10.11 -16.89
C ILE A 416 0.55 -11.63 -17.11
N ASP A 417 1.33 -12.46 -16.42
CA ASP A 417 1.19 -13.92 -16.47
C ASP A 417 -0.20 -14.38 -16.03
N GLN A 418 -0.77 -13.79 -14.97
CA GLN A 418 -2.14 -14.10 -14.52
C GLN A 418 -3.22 -13.70 -15.53
N MET A 419 -3.00 -12.63 -16.29
CA MET A 419 -3.92 -12.23 -17.35
C MET A 419 -3.92 -13.21 -18.53
N LYS A 420 -2.86 -14.00 -18.68
CA LYS A 420 -2.68 -15.01 -19.75
C LYS A 420 -3.19 -16.40 -19.39
N ILE A 421 -3.75 -16.58 -18.19
CA ILE A 421 -4.41 -17.84 -17.79
C ILE A 421 -5.92 -17.62 -17.63
N LYS A 422 -6.68 -18.72 -17.72
CA LYS A 422 -8.12 -18.71 -17.45
C LYS A 422 -8.36 -18.36 -15.98
N CYS A 423 -9.31 -17.46 -15.73
CA CYS A 423 -9.70 -17.02 -14.41
C CYS A 423 -11.23 -17.04 -14.34
N ASN A 424 -11.79 -17.78 -13.38
CA ASN A 424 -13.23 -18.00 -13.28
C ASN A 424 -13.82 -18.49 -14.61
N GLN A 425 -14.80 -17.75 -15.16
CA GLN A 425 -15.41 -18.03 -16.47
C GLN A 425 -14.75 -17.23 -17.61
N SER A 426 -13.86 -16.28 -17.31
CA SER A 426 -13.11 -15.52 -18.31
C SER A 426 -11.96 -16.33 -18.89
N GLU A 427 -11.96 -16.50 -20.20
CA GLU A 427 -10.81 -16.97 -20.97
C GLU A 427 -9.60 -16.01 -20.84
N PRO A 428 -8.37 -16.50 -21.10
CA PRO A 428 -7.16 -15.68 -21.14
C PRO A 428 -7.31 -14.40 -21.96
N LEU A 429 -6.61 -13.34 -21.57
CA LEU A 429 -6.50 -12.13 -22.38
C LEU A 429 -5.60 -12.35 -23.61
N PRO A 430 -5.88 -11.67 -24.74
CA PRO A 430 -5.11 -11.81 -25.98
C PRO A 430 -3.78 -11.03 -25.91
N ILE A 431 -2.96 -11.30 -24.89
CA ILE A 431 -1.63 -10.69 -24.73
C ILE A 431 -0.63 -11.46 -25.58
N SER A 432 -0.06 -10.79 -26.59
CA SER A 432 0.89 -11.40 -27.53
C SER A 432 2.31 -11.48 -26.98
N MET A 433 2.63 -10.67 -25.97
CA MET A 433 3.95 -10.64 -25.35
C MET A 433 4.32 -11.97 -24.69
N ASN A 434 5.56 -12.39 -24.85
CA ASN A 434 6.16 -13.52 -24.13
C ASN A 434 6.74 -13.07 -22.79
N HIS A 435 6.84 -13.99 -21.83
CA HIS A 435 7.30 -13.70 -20.47
C HIS A 435 8.61 -12.90 -20.44
N ASP A 436 9.61 -13.32 -21.20
CA ASP A 436 10.92 -12.65 -21.30
C ASP A 436 10.85 -11.19 -21.76
N GLN A 437 9.78 -10.78 -22.45
CA GLN A 437 9.64 -9.41 -22.98
C GLN A 437 9.15 -8.41 -21.94
N TYR A 438 8.59 -8.87 -20.82
CA TYR A 438 7.99 -8.04 -19.77
C TYR A 438 8.46 -8.36 -18.34
N VAL A 439 9.41 -9.29 -18.15
CA VAL A 439 10.11 -9.45 -16.87
C VAL A 439 10.59 -8.08 -16.37
N MET A 440 10.53 -7.85 -15.06
CA MET A 440 11.05 -6.62 -14.44
C MET A 440 12.41 -6.23 -15.05
N GLY A 441 12.63 -4.94 -15.34
CA GLY A 441 13.78 -4.41 -16.06
C GLY A 441 13.64 -4.34 -17.58
N ASN A 442 12.72 -5.10 -18.18
CA ASN A 442 12.46 -5.07 -19.62
C ASN A 442 11.19 -4.26 -19.91
N ARG A 443 11.31 -3.22 -20.74
CA ARG A 443 10.19 -2.38 -21.18
C ARG A 443 9.34 -1.82 -20.02
N ASP A 444 9.95 -1.61 -18.85
CA ASP A 444 9.31 -0.94 -17.71
C ASP A 444 8.86 0.47 -18.11
N ILE A 445 9.72 1.14 -18.91
CA ILE A 445 9.48 2.41 -19.57
C ILE A 445 9.83 2.24 -21.05
N VAL A 446 8.95 2.70 -21.95
CA VAL A 446 9.21 2.79 -23.40
C VAL A 446 9.10 4.24 -23.80
N TYR A 447 10.21 4.83 -24.25
CA TYR A 447 10.26 6.26 -24.59
C TYR A 447 9.54 6.55 -25.91
N VAL A 448 8.94 7.71 -26.00
CA VAL A 448 8.35 8.22 -27.23
C VAL A 448 9.40 9.05 -27.95
N VAL A 449 9.86 8.58 -29.10
CA VAL A 449 10.83 9.30 -29.95
C VAL A 449 10.22 9.44 -31.33
N ASN A 450 9.59 10.59 -31.58
CA ASN A 450 8.89 10.94 -32.81
C ASN A 450 9.86 11.08 -34.00
N ARG A 451 10.29 9.93 -34.55
CA ARG A 451 11.06 9.83 -35.79
C ARG A 451 10.15 9.83 -37.02
N LEU A 452 8.89 9.45 -36.82
CA LEU A 452 7.85 9.40 -37.83
C LEU A 452 6.74 10.40 -37.45
N ASN A 453 6.27 11.18 -38.42
CA ASN A 453 5.26 12.23 -38.22
C ASN A 453 3.82 11.78 -38.56
N GLU A 454 3.66 10.50 -38.90
CA GLU A 454 2.38 9.90 -39.30
C GLU A 454 1.83 8.95 -38.22
N ALA A 455 0.54 8.65 -38.33
CA ALA A 455 -0.13 7.68 -37.47
C ALA A 455 0.14 6.26 -37.97
N ILE A 456 0.63 5.38 -37.09
CA ILE A 456 1.01 3.99 -37.42
C ILE A 456 -0.02 3.02 -36.88
N GLU A 457 -0.31 1.96 -37.63
CA GLU A 457 -1.21 0.88 -37.18
C GLU A 457 -0.71 0.28 -35.86
N LEU A 458 -1.60 0.23 -34.87
CA LEU A 458 -1.30 -0.20 -33.50
C LEU A 458 -0.57 -1.55 -33.47
N LYS A 459 -1.01 -2.52 -34.26
CA LYS A 459 -0.37 -3.84 -34.34
C LYS A 459 1.07 -3.79 -34.88
N GLN A 460 1.35 -2.89 -35.82
CA GLN A 460 2.72 -2.68 -36.31
C GLN A 460 3.59 -2.01 -35.25
N LEU A 461 3.03 -1.05 -34.51
CA LEU A 461 3.71 -0.36 -33.43
C LEU A 461 4.09 -1.31 -32.28
N ILE A 462 3.16 -2.20 -31.88
CA ILE A 462 3.44 -3.25 -30.90
C ILE A 462 4.54 -4.19 -31.40
N ASN A 463 4.44 -4.69 -32.64
CA ASN A 463 5.47 -5.55 -33.23
C ASN A 463 6.84 -4.85 -33.35
N PHE A 464 6.86 -3.51 -33.49
CA PHE A 464 8.10 -2.74 -33.49
C PHE A 464 8.74 -2.75 -32.10
N VAL A 465 8.00 -2.40 -31.05
CA VAL A 465 8.50 -2.33 -29.66
C VAL A 465 8.89 -3.72 -29.11
N LEU A 466 8.18 -4.77 -29.52
CA LEU A 466 8.44 -6.14 -29.08
C LEU A 466 9.61 -6.81 -29.82
N SER A 467 10.15 -6.16 -30.85
CA SER A 467 11.25 -6.70 -31.64
C SER A 467 12.60 -6.59 -30.92
N ASP A 468 13.41 -7.64 -31.01
CA ASP A 468 14.79 -7.64 -30.50
C ASP A 468 15.82 -7.16 -31.53
N ASP A 469 15.37 -6.80 -32.75
CA ASP A 469 16.19 -6.19 -33.79
C ASP A 469 16.86 -4.89 -33.29
N PRO A 470 18.21 -4.82 -33.26
CA PRO A 470 18.94 -3.62 -32.85
C PRO A 470 18.58 -2.37 -33.66
N ALA A 471 18.16 -2.50 -34.92
CA ALA A 471 17.75 -1.36 -35.74
C ALA A 471 16.47 -0.66 -35.22
N ARG A 472 15.69 -1.36 -34.39
CA ARG A 472 14.45 -0.86 -33.77
C ARG A 472 14.64 -0.38 -32.34
N LYS A 473 15.89 -0.32 -31.86
CA LYS A 473 16.23 0.16 -30.51
C LYS A 473 17.09 1.42 -30.60
N LEU A 474 17.07 2.22 -29.53
CA LEU A 474 17.98 3.34 -29.37
C LEU A 474 19.29 2.82 -28.79
N MET A 475 20.38 3.03 -29.53
CA MET A 475 21.72 2.67 -29.08
C MET A 475 22.35 3.87 -28.37
N ILE A 476 22.59 3.73 -27.07
CA ILE A 476 23.29 4.74 -26.27
C ILE A 476 24.68 4.18 -25.90
N PRO A 477 25.78 4.87 -26.21
CA PRO A 477 27.12 4.39 -25.89
C PRO A 477 27.28 4.10 -24.40
N GLY A 478 27.69 2.87 -24.06
CA GLY A 478 27.90 2.45 -22.66
C GLY A 478 26.64 2.01 -21.93
N GLU A 479 25.46 2.12 -22.53
CA GLU A 479 24.18 1.70 -21.94
C GLU A 479 23.53 0.55 -22.73
N LYS A 480 22.56 -0.11 -22.10
CA LYS A 480 21.76 -1.14 -22.79
C LYS A 480 20.88 -0.50 -23.87
N PRO A 481 20.64 -1.18 -25.00
CA PRO A 481 19.72 -0.69 -26.02
C PRO A 481 18.32 -0.42 -25.44
N ILE A 482 17.76 0.75 -25.74
CA ILE A 482 16.48 1.20 -25.17
C ILE A 482 15.35 0.99 -26.18
N ASP A 483 14.24 0.40 -25.72
CA ASP A 483 13.01 0.27 -26.51
C ASP A 483 12.28 1.61 -26.61
N TYR A 484 11.77 1.94 -27.80
CA TYR A 484 11.09 3.21 -28.04
C TYR A 484 9.92 3.07 -29.01
N LEU A 485 8.99 4.02 -28.93
CA LEU A 485 7.94 4.24 -29.91
C LEU A 485 8.43 5.26 -30.96
N PRO A 486 8.42 4.92 -32.27
CA PRO A 486 8.90 5.82 -33.33
C PRO A 486 7.93 6.97 -33.65
N THR A 487 6.72 6.95 -33.09
CA THR A 487 5.68 7.98 -33.20
C THR A 487 4.80 7.93 -31.96
N ASN A 488 4.21 9.06 -31.57
CA ASN A 488 3.16 9.13 -30.56
C ASN A 488 1.75 9.06 -31.16
N ARG A 489 1.63 9.03 -32.49
CA ARG A 489 0.36 8.97 -33.21
C ARG A 489 0.02 7.52 -33.56
N ILE A 490 -1.08 7.03 -33.02
CA ILE A 490 -1.52 5.65 -33.20
C ILE A 490 -2.77 5.63 -34.07
N LYS A 491 -2.84 4.66 -34.97
CA LYS A 491 -4.00 4.34 -35.78
C LYS A 491 -4.46 2.91 -35.49
N LEU A 492 -5.76 2.69 -35.43
CA LEU A 492 -6.37 1.36 -35.42
C LEU A 492 -7.44 1.31 -36.52
N THR A 493 -7.15 0.60 -37.60
CA THR A 493 -8.16 0.35 -38.65
C THR A 493 -9.33 -0.46 -38.11
N VAL A 494 -10.55 -0.04 -38.43
CA VAL A 494 -11.79 -0.60 -37.88
C VAL A 494 -12.45 -1.55 -38.89
N ASP A 495 -12.63 -2.80 -38.50
CA ASP A 495 -13.49 -3.74 -39.21
C ASP A 495 -14.97 -3.49 -38.84
N LYS A 496 -15.66 -2.69 -39.66
CA LYS A 496 -17.07 -2.32 -39.42
C LYS A 496 -18.00 -3.54 -39.37
N ALA A 497 -17.73 -4.57 -40.17
CA ALA A 497 -18.55 -5.78 -40.19
C ALA A 497 -18.41 -6.53 -38.86
N LYS A 498 -17.17 -6.65 -38.35
CA LYS A 498 -16.90 -7.26 -37.05
C LYS A 498 -17.55 -6.48 -35.91
N VAL A 499 -17.36 -5.15 -35.86
CA VAL A 499 -17.92 -4.26 -34.84
C VAL A 499 -19.45 -4.38 -34.73
N LEU A 500 -20.14 -4.47 -35.87
CA LEU A 500 -21.59 -4.67 -35.90
C LEU A 500 -21.98 -6.11 -35.51
N SER A 501 -21.22 -7.12 -35.98
CA SER A 501 -21.50 -8.53 -35.66
C SER A 501 -21.34 -8.86 -34.17
N THR A 502 -20.42 -8.18 -33.47
CA THR A 502 -20.21 -8.35 -32.03
C THR A 502 -21.08 -7.42 -31.18
N ALA A 503 -22.00 -6.68 -31.81
CA ALA A 503 -22.84 -5.68 -31.18
C ALA A 503 -22.04 -4.64 -30.35
N THR A 504 -20.80 -4.36 -30.77
CA THR A 504 -19.98 -3.31 -30.15
C THR A 504 -20.58 -1.93 -30.40
N VAL A 505 -21.18 -1.74 -31.57
CA VAL A 505 -21.99 -0.57 -31.91
C VAL A 505 -23.36 -1.04 -32.35
N LYS A 506 -24.41 -0.37 -31.89
CA LYS A 506 -25.80 -0.68 -32.29
C LYS A 506 -26.03 -0.35 -33.76
N GLN A 507 -26.85 -1.13 -34.45
CA GLN A 507 -27.12 -0.95 -35.89
C GLN A 507 -27.59 0.47 -36.26
N LYS A 508 -28.34 1.14 -35.37
CA LYS A 508 -28.82 2.52 -35.57
C LYS A 508 -27.69 3.57 -35.64
N ASP A 509 -26.53 3.26 -35.07
CA ASP A 509 -25.37 4.13 -34.98
C ASP A 509 -24.25 3.68 -35.95
N ALA A 510 -24.54 2.73 -36.86
CA ALA A 510 -23.57 2.17 -37.79
C ALA A 510 -22.94 3.23 -38.71
N ASN A 511 -23.67 4.31 -39.00
CA ASN A 511 -23.19 5.44 -39.81
C ASN A 511 -22.15 6.32 -39.07
N LEU A 512 -22.02 6.18 -37.75
CA LEU A 512 -21.06 6.92 -36.93
C LEU A 512 -19.72 6.19 -36.79
N ILE A 513 -19.62 4.95 -37.26
CA ILE A 513 -18.41 4.13 -37.17
C ILE A 513 -17.33 4.74 -38.08
N VAL A 514 -16.23 5.18 -37.48
CA VAL A 514 -15.06 5.70 -38.21
C VAL A 514 -14.34 4.57 -38.95
N ASP A 515 -13.67 4.88 -40.06
CA ASP A 515 -12.86 3.90 -40.80
C ASP A 515 -11.60 3.50 -40.01
N SER A 516 -11.04 4.44 -39.26
CA SER A 516 -9.94 4.20 -38.34
C SER A 516 -10.03 5.09 -37.11
N MET A 517 -9.72 4.52 -35.95
CA MET A 517 -9.51 5.28 -34.73
C MET A 517 -8.09 5.83 -34.75
N GLU A 518 -7.94 7.13 -34.58
CA GLU A 518 -6.64 7.79 -34.44
C GLU A 518 -6.57 8.58 -33.15
N TRP A 519 -5.48 8.41 -32.41
CA TRP A 519 -5.23 9.14 -31.16
C TRP A 519 -3.73 9.39 -30.95
N THR A 520 -3.41 10.20 -29.95
CA THR A 520 -2.03 10.60 -29.64
C THR A 520 -1.72 10.36 -28.17
N ILE A 521 -0.58 9.73 -27.91
CA ILE A 521 -0.02 9.60 -26.56
C ILE A 521 0.55 10.96 -26.13
N LYS A 522 0.09 11.49 -24.99
CA LYS A 522 0.46 12.83 -24.50
C LYS A 522 1.82 12.88 -23.78
N GLY A 523 2.35 11.74 -23.34
CA GLY A 523 3.60 11.63 -22.56
C GLY A 523 4.87 11.46 -23.39
N GLN A 524 6.02 11.65 -22.75
CA GLN A 524 7.36 11.38 -23.33
C GLN A 524 7.76 9.90 -23.26
N TYR A 525 6.96 9.09 -22.58
CA TYR A 525 7.11 7.65 -22.47
C TYR A 525 5.75 7.02 -22.17
N ILE A 526 5.67 5.70 -22.37
CA ILE A 526 4.60 4.86 -21.83
C ILE A 526 5.20 3.86 -20.83
N THR A 527 4.40 3.46 -19.85
CA THR A 527 4.76 2.41 -18.91
C THR A 527 4.49 1.03 -19.52
N LYS A 528 5.05 -0.02 -18.91
CA LYS A 528 4.71 -1.40 -19.27
C LYS A 528 3.21 -1.70 -19.17
N SER A 529 2.52 -1.13 -18.20
CA SER A 529 1.07 -1.25 -18.05
C SER A 529 0.34 -0.71 -19.29
N ALA A 530 0.70 0.50 -19.73
CA ALA A 530 0.17 1.08 -20.97
C ALA A 530 0.52 0.25 -22.22
N LEU A 531 1.74 -0.30 -22.31
CA LEU A 531 2.13 -1.21 -23.39
C LEU A 531 1.23 -2.47 -23.42
N ALA A 532 0.93 -3.05 -22.25
CA ALA A 532 0.05 -4.20 -22.15
C ALA A 532 -1.40 -3.89 -22.56
N ILE A 533 -1.95 -2.73 -22.19
CA ILE A 533 -3.27 -2.28 -22.66
C ILE A 533 -3.29 -2.20 -24.19
N LEU A 534 -2.27 -1.54 -24.77
CA LEU A 534 -2.13 -1.38 -26.22
C LEU A 534 -2.02 -2.75 -26.93
N ASP A 535 -1.25 -3.69 -26.38
CA ASP A 535 -1.12 -5.06 -26.89
C ASP A 535 -2.45 -5.83 -26.83
N ILE A 536 -3.20 -5.73 -25.73
CA ILE A 536 -4.54 -6.34 -25.60
C ILE A 536 -5.47 -5.77 -26.68
N ILE A 537 -5.53 -4.45 -26.84
CA ILE A 537 -6.40 -3.80 -27.83
C ILE A 537 -6.00 -4.23 -29.26
N ALA A 538 -4.69 -4.32 -29.55
CA ALA A 538 -4.19 -4.69 -30.88
C ALA A 538 -4.53 -6.12 -31.29
N ASN A 539 -4.78 -7.01 -30.32
CA ASN A 539 -5.02 -8.43 -30.55
C ASN A 539 -6.45 -8.88 -30.21
N ASN A 540 -7.29 -7.99 -29.66
CA ASN A 540 -8.67 -8.30 -29.27
C ASN A 540 -9.64 -8.45 -30.46
N ASN A 541 -9.39 -7.80 -31.60
CA ASN A 541 -10.24 -7.87 -32.81
C ASN A 541 -11.75 -7.66 -32.55
N TRP A 542 -12.11 -6.82 -31.57
CA TRP A 542 -13.48 -6.58 -31.12
C TRP A 542 -14.23 -7.84 -30.61
N GLU A 543 -13.52 -8.92 -30.28
CA GLU A 543 -14.11 -10.16 -29.78
C GLU A 543 -14.61 -10.03 -28.35
N ARG A 544 -13.90 -9.25 -27.52
CA ARG A 544 -14.32 -8.93 -26.16
C ARG A 544 -14.61 -7.44 -26.03
N PRO A 545 -15.74 -7.05 -25.40
CA PRO A 545 -15.98 -5.67 -25.02
C PRO A 545 -14.88 -5.17 -24.09
N VAL A 546 -14.35 -3.97 -24.32
CA VAL A 546 -13.29 -3.35 -23.51
C VAL A 546 -13.86 -2.15 -22.77
N TYR A 547 -13.71 -2.15 -21.45
CA TYR A 547 -14.23 -1.13 -20.54
C TYR A 547 -13.15 -0.57 -19.63
N PHE A 548 -13.35 0.66 -19.18
CA PHE A 548 -12.54 1.35 -18.19
C PHE A 548 -13.47 1.90 -17.10
N VAL A 549 -13.02 1.90 -15.84
CA VAL A 549 -13.76 2.55 -14.74
C VAL A 549 -13.63 4.09 -14.76
N SER A 550 -12.63 4.60 -15.48
CA SER A 550 -12.36 6.03 -15.66
C SER A 550 -11.76 6.27 -17.05
N PRO A 551 -12.11 7.38 -17.74
CA PRO A 551 -11.55 7.73 -19.03
C PRO A 551 -10.13 8.32 -18.94
N PHE A 552 -9.70 8.68 -17.73
CA PHE A 552 -8.38 9.27 -17.45
C PHE A 552 -7.71 8.58 -16.25
N GLY A 553 -6.40 8.78 -16.08
CA GLY A 553 -5.61 8.24 -14.98
C GLY A 553 -4.46 7.35 -15.47
N ASP A 554 -4.11 6.33 -14.69
CA ASP A 554 -3.00 5.41 -14.99
C ASP A 554 -3.21 4.59 -16.28
N GLY A 555 -4.44 4.57 -16.81
CA GLY A 555 -4.83 3.98 -18.08
C GLY A 555 -4.92 4.93 -19.27
N ASP A 556 -4.57 6.21 -19.12
CA ASP A 556 -4.68 7.18 -20.22
C ASP A 556 -3.62 6.93 -21.29
N ILE A 557 -3.99 6.11 -22.27
CA ILE A 557 -3.24 5.87 -23.50
C ILE A 557 -3.70 6.79 -24.64
N GLY A 558 -4.49 7.83 -24.36
CA GLY A 558 -5.00 8.82 -25.31
C GLY A 558 -6.31 8.44 -26.01
N ILE A 559 -6.98 7.36 -25.59
CA ILE A 559 -8.19 6.84 -26.27
C ILE A 559 -9.51 7.45 -25.78
N ALA A 560 -9.48 8.47 -24.93
CA ALA A 560 -10.67 9.04 -24.28
C ALA A 560 -11.75 9.54 -25.27
N ASP A 561 -11.37 9.97 -26.48
CA ASP A 561 -12.30 10.39 -27.54
C ASP A 561 -13.10 9.23 -28.15
N TYR A 562 -12.76 7.98 -27.81
CA TYR A 562 -13.42 6.76 -28.30
C TYR A 562 -14.03 5.95 -27.15
N LEU A 563 -14.11 6.54 -25.97
CA LEU A 563 -14.79 5.96 -24.82
C LEU A 563 -16.22 6.49 -24.74
N GLN A 564 -17.18 5.60 -24.49
CA GLN A 564 -18.57 5.94 -24.26
C GLN A 564 -19.02 5.45 -22.90
N HIS A 565 -19.61 6.36 -22.12
CA HIS A 565 -20.22 6.03 -20.84
C HIS A 565 -21.41 5.06 -21.01
N GLU A 566 -21.32 3.89 -20.38
CA GLU A 566 -22.35 2.87 -20.28
C GLU A 566 -22.52 2.50 -18.81
N GLY A 567 -23.64 2.92 -18.20
CA GLY A 567 -23.93 2.65 -16.79
C GLY A 567 -22.93 3.35 -15.86
N PHE A 568 -22.02 2.58 -15.26
CA PHE A 568 -20.93 3.08 -14.41
C PHE A 568 -19.54 2.97 -15.07
N ALA A 569 -19.44 2.36 -16.25
CA ALA A 569 -18.16 2.10 -16.92
C ALA A 569 -18.09 2.84 -18.27
N TYR A 570 -16.89 2.91 -18.85
CA TYR A 570 -16.63 3.55 -20.14
C TYR A 570 -16.20 2.50 -21.15
N ARG A 571 -17.02 2.26 -22.18
CA ARG A 571 -16.76 1.27 -23.23
C ARG A 571 -15.93 1.88 -24.36
N LEU A 572 -14.92 1.16 -24.83
CA LEU A 572 -14.20 1.47 -26.05
C LEU A 572 -15.04 1.14 -27.28
N VAL A 573 -15.33 2.14 -28.11
CA VAL A 573 -16.07 1.98 -29.37
C VAL A 573 -15.46 2.83 -30.49
N PRO A 574 -15.57 2.41 -31.77
CA PRO A 574 -15.04 3.15 -32.91
C PRO A 574 -15.96 4.31 -33.35
N ILE A 575 -16.43 5.10 -32.39
CA ILE A 575 -17.21 6.33 -32.62
C ILE A 575 -16.46 7.45 -31.92
N LYS A 576 -16.11 8.49 -32.66
CA LYS A 576 -15.41 9.64 -32.09
C LYS A 576 -16.38 10.59 -31.40
N SER A 577 -16.18 10.81 -30.10
CA SER A 577 -16.88 11.82 -29.30
C SER A 577 -15.92 12.92 -28.85
N ASN A 578 -16.41 14.15 -28.69
CA ASN A 578 -15.63 15.23 -28.11
C ASN A 578 -15.69 15.12 -26.58
N SER A 579 -14.70 14.48 -25.99
CA SER A 579 -14.63 14.26 -24.54
C SER A 579 -14.04 15.48 -23.84
N SER A 580 -14.88 16.39 -23.33
CA SER A 580 -14.41 17.61 -22.64
C SER A 580 -14.26 17.46 -21.12
N ASP A 581 -14.93 16.47 -20.50
CA ASP A 581 -14.89 16.20 -19.05
C ASP A 581 -15.46 14.79 -18.74
N TYR A 582 -15.21 14.23 -17.55
CA TYR A 582 -15.70 12.92 -17.06
C TYR A 582 -17.20 12.71 -17.27
N LEU A 583 -18.01 13.75 -17.03
CA LEU A 583 -19.47 13.69 -17.21
C LEU A 583 -19.92 13.85 -18.67
N ASN A 584 -19.02 14.28 -19.55
CA ASN A 584 -19.25 14.52 -20.97
C ASN A 584 -18.47 13.51 -21.85
N VAL A 585 -17.96 12.41 -21.29
CA VAL A 585 -17.37 11.28 -22.05
C VAL A 585 -18.49 10.35 -22.52
N SER A 586 -19.49 10.94 -23.17
CA SER A 586 -20.47 10.29 -24.03
C SER A 586 -21.33 11.38 -24.67
N ARG A 587 -22.16 10.96 -25.61
CA ARG A 587 -23.33 11.73 -26.01
C ARG A 587 -24.33 11.87 -24.87
#